data_AF-A0A6M6E6Q3-F1
#
_entry.id   AF-A0A6M6E6Q3-F1
#
_cell.length_a   1.000
_cell.length_b   1.000
_cell.length_c   1.000
_cell.angle_alpha   90.00
_cell.angle_beta   90.00
_cell.angle_gamma   90.00
#
_symmetry.space_group_name_H-M   'P 1'
#
loop_
_entity.id
_entity.type
_entity.pdbx_description
1 polymer ?
#
loop_
_entity_poly.entity_id
_entity_poly.type
_entity_poly.pdbx_seq_one_letter_code
_entity_poly.pdbx_strand_id
1 'polypeptide(L)'
;MTKQKEWPKELVFIDLNSGRFEFFNIELIKLGYNNFQVVFHQGKFNNKGRNVIHRFNGEDSYLKAKKLAYNKFYEVKSEGYIRKEKMEEAILNAVKQEQKVDNEKKYKKKKTTYKAKTTNKCVCDLCKQPIHFSLYEKINSWGRAEGNWDYELNSPLYKKVVCLDCQIDKGIFQKRIDNSFEL
;
A
#
# COMPACT_ATOMS: atom_id res chain seq x y z
N MET A 1 -4.58 0.13 34.52
CA MET A 1 -3.92 1.45 34.54
C MET A 1 -2.79 1.44 33.50
N THR A 2 -3.02 2.00 32.32
CA THR A 2 -1.97 2.14 31.30
C THR A 2 -0.95 3.17 31.78
N LYS A 3 0.32 2.75 31.95
CA LYS A 3 1.45 3.66 32.21
C LYS A 3 1.37 4.80 31.19
N GLN A 4 1.06 6.02 31.63
CA GLN A 4 1.14 7.18 30.76
C GLN A 4 2.62 7.28 30.35
N LYS A 5 2.95 6.91 29.10
CA LYS A 5 4.29 7.15 28.54
C LYS A 5 4.72 8.57 28.94
N GLU A 6 5.91 8.71 29.47
CA GLU A 6 6.53 10.02 29.67
C GLU A 6 6.67 10.75 28.33
N TRP A 7 6.90 12.06 28.41
CA TRP A 7 7.17 12.94 27.28
C TRP A 7 8.26 12.33 26.36
N PRO A 8 8.21 12.57 25.04
CA PRO A 8 7.42 13.58 24.32
C PRO A 8 5.98 13.15 23.98
N LYS A 9 5.15 14.14 23.59
CA LYS A 9 3.82 13.93 23.00
C LYS A 9 3.81 14.48 21.58
N GLU A 10 3.64 13.59 20.62
CA GLU A 10 3.55 13.92 19.19
C GLU A 10 2.08 13.89 18.74
N LEU A 11 1.62 15.01 18.18
CA LEU A 11 0.28 15.21 17.67
C LEU A 11 0.35 15.59 16.19
N VAL A 12 -0.65 15.14 15.43
CA VAL A 12 -0.78 15.39 14.00
C VAL A 12 -2.19 15.82 13.67
N PHE A 13 -2.33 16.72 12.72
CA PHE A 13 -3.60 17.16 12.15
C PHE A 13 -3.57 16.86 10.65
N ILE A 14 -4.61 16.18 10.19
CA ILE A 14 -4.76 15.77 8.79
C ILE A 14 -6.18 16.13 8.36
N ASP A 15 -6.29 17.07 7.44
CA ASP A 15 -7.52 17.39 6.74
C ASP A 15 -7.30 17.21 5.24
N LEU A 16 -7.89 16.14 4.71
CA LEU A 16 -7.79 15.77 3.30
C LEU A 16 -8.57 16.71 2.38
N ASN A 17 -9.63 17.36 2.89
CA ASN A 17 -10.45 18.25 2.07
C ASN A 17 -9.72 19.55 1.79
N SER A 18 -9.06 20.12 2.80
CA SER A 18 -8.29 21.35 2.67
C SER A 18 -6.82 21.12 2.31
N GLY A 19 -6.34 19.87 2.29
CA GLY A 19 -4.94 19.53 2.09
C GLY A 19 -4.04 20.05 3.21
N ARG A 20 -4.58 20.22 4.42
CA ARG A 20 -3.84 20.72 5.59
C ARG A 20 -3.26 19.56 6.38
N PHE A 21 -1.94 19.50 6.40
CA PHE A 21 -1.18 18.52 7.17
C PHE A 21 -0.25 19.28 8.11
N GLU A 22 -0.52 19.18 9.41
CA GLU A 22 0.20 19.90 10.46
C GLU A 22 0.66 18.95 11.57
N PHE A 23 1.73 19.30 12.25
CA PHE A 23 2.26 18.57 13.39
C PHE A 23 2.41 19.50 14.59
N PHE A 24 2.30 18.93 15.79
CA PHE A 24 2.51 19.61 17.06
C PHE A 24 3.15 18.65 18.06
N ASN A 25 4.37 18.96 18.48
CA ASN A 25 5.15 18.17 19.41
C ASN A 25 5.34 18.93 20.72
N ILE A 26 5.23 18.21 21.82
CA ILE A 26 5.45 18.74 23.16
C ILE A 26 6.52 17.91 23.84
N GLU A 27 7.58 18.59 24.28
CA GLU A 27 8.69 17.99 25.01
C GLU A 27 8.80 18.65 26.39
N LEU A 28 9.08 17.85 27.42
CA LEU A 28 9.40 18.33 28.75
C LEU A 28 10.81 17.85 29.09
N ILE A 29 11.73 18.80 29.20
CA ILE A 29 13.16 18.57 29.34
C ILE A 29 13.60 19.00 30.73
N LYS A 30 14.30 18.12 31.46
CA LYS A 30 14.96 18.47 32.72
C LYS A 30 16.36 19.00 32.43
N LEU A 31 16.63 20.25 32.83
CA LEU A 31 17.93 20.90 32.65
C LEU A 31 18.78 20.86 33.93
N GLY A 32 18.16 20.70 35.09
CA GLY A 32 18.83 20.65 36.39
C GLY A 32 17.88 20.16 37.49
N TYR A 33 18.27 20.26 38.77
CA TYR A 33 17.47 19.74 39.89
C TYR A 33 16.07 20.38 39.94
N ASN A 34 16.01 21.71 39.83
CA ASN A 34 14.78 22.53 39.86
C ASN A 34 14.63 23.39 38.61
N ASN A 35 15.19 22.95 37.48
CA ASN A 35 15.16 23.67 36.21
C ASN A 35 14.59 22.75 35.13
N PHE A 36 13.44 23.14 34.60
CA PHE A 36 12.71 22.41 33.57
C PHE A 36 12.39 23.32 32.40
N GLN A 37 12.29 22.73 31.21
CA GLN A 37 11.92 23.43 30.00
C GLN A 37 10.81 22.65 29.30
N VAL A 38 9.78 23.37 28.84
CA VAL A 38 8.77 22.82 27.94
C VAL A 38 9.02 23.40 26.55
N VAL A 39 9.12 22.53 25.56
CA VAL A 39 9.29 22.91 24.16
C VAL A 39 8.05 22.52 23.39
N PHE A 40 7.46 23.51 22.72
CA PHE A 40 6.41 23.30 21.74
C PHE A 40 7.00 23.47 20.35
N HIS A 41 6.91 22.43 19.53
CA HIS A 41 7.38 22.45 18.15
C HIS A 41 6.19 22.18 17.23
N GLN A 42 5.85 23.14 16.37
CA GLN A 42 4.68 23.05 15.51
C GLN A 42 4.95 23.52 14.10
N GLY A 43 4.23 22.99 13.12
CA GLY A 43 4.35 23.44 11.75
C GLY A 43 3.55 22.59 10.78
N LYS A 44 3.64 22.94 9.49
CA LYS A 44 3.16 22.10 8.40
C LYS A 44 4.14 20.96 8.17
N PHE A 45 3.65 19.79 7.75
CA PHE A 45 4.53 18.72 7.28
C PHE A 45 5.43 19.23 6.14
N ASN A 46 6.66 18.72 6.06
CA ASN A 46 7.75 19.20 5.19
C ASN A 46 8.28 20.62 5.46
N ASN A 47 7.87 21.26 6.55
CA ASN A 47 8.46 22.52 7.01
C ASN A 47 9.21 22.30 8.33
N LYS A 48 10.29 23.06 8.56
CA LYS A 48 11.03 23.10 9.83
C LYS A 48 10.13 23.48 11.00
N GLY A 49 9.07 24.26 10.75
CA GLY A 49 8.13 24.71 11.77
C GLY A 49 8.73 25.77 12.69
N ARG A 50 8.06 25.99 13.83
CA ARG A 50 8.45 26.96 14.85
C ARG A 50 8.56 26.29 16.21
N ASN A 51 9.60 26.67 16.95
CA ASN A 51 9.80 26.28 18.34
C ASN A 51 9.40 27.42 19.27
N VAL A 52 8.65 27.10 20.31
CA VAL A 52 8.36 27.98 21.44
C VAL A 52 8.87 27.29 22.69
N ILE A 53 9.68 28.01 23.46
CA ILE A 53 10.38 27.47 24.62
C ILE A 53 9.90 28.20 25.88
N HIS A 54 9.43 27.44 26.86
CA HIS A 54 9.06 27.94 28.18
C HIS A 54 9.98 27.34 29.24
N ARG A 55 10.64 28.19 30.03
CA ARG A 55 11.58 27.78 31.07
C ARG A 55 10.95 27.98 32.44
N PHE A 56 11.19 27.02 33.33
CA PHE A 56 10.63 26.97 34.68
C PHE A 56 11.76 26.68 35.66
N ASN A 57 11.90 27.55 36.67
CA ASN A 57 12.91 27.44 37.71
C ASN A 57 12.24 27.44 39.10
N GLY A 58 12.87 26.83 40.10
CA GLY A 58 12.40 26.78 41.50
C GLY A 58 11.77 25.44 41.89
N GLU A 59 11.35 25.32 43.17
CA GLU A 59 10.87 24.04 43.73
C GLU A 59 9.66 23.46 42.99
N ASP A 60 8.72 24.31 42.58
CA ASP A 60 7.53 23.88 41.82
C ASP A 60 7.74 23.78 40.29
N SER A 61 8.98 23.91 39.81
CA SER A 61 9.30 23.99 38.39
C SER A 61 8.75 22.81 37.59
N TYR A 62 8.88 21.59 38.11
CA TYR A 62 8.35 20.39 37.46
C TYR A 62 6.82 20.41 37.34
N LEU A 63 6.12 20.77 38.43
CA LEU A 63 4.66 20.77 38.44
C LEU A 63 4.11 21.85 37.49
N LYS A 64 4.74 23.03 37.46
CA LYS A 64 4.38 24.12 36.54
C LYS A 64 4.64 23.74 35.08
N ALA A 65 5.81 23.17 34.78
CA ALA A 65 6.15 22.67 33.45
C ALA A 65 5.16 21.60 32.98
N LYS A 66 4.87 20.62 33.84
CA LYS A 66 3.91 19.56 33.57
C LYS A 66 2.52 20.12 33.30
N LYS A 67 2.02 21.02 34.15
CA LYS A 67 0.70 21.66 33.99
C LYS A 67 0.59 22.40 32.65
N LEU A 68 1.61 23.19 32.28
CA LEU A 68 1.62 23.89 30.98
C LEU A 68 1.57 22.88 29.82
N ALA A 69 2.41 21.85 29.86
CA ALA A 69 2.50 20.87 28.79
C ALA A 69 1.19 20.07 28.61
N TYR A 70 0.54 19.66 29.71
CA TYR A 70 -0.76 18.98 29.64
C TYR A 70 -1.88 19.91 29.18
N ASN A 71 -1.93 21.15 29.69
CA ASN A 71 -2.94 22.11 29.25
C ASN A 71 -2.86 22.32 27.74
N LYS A 72 -1.65 22.55 27.20
CA LYS A 72 -1.46 22.73 25.77
C LYS A 72 -1.77 21.46 24.98
N PHE A 73 -1.45 20.28 25.51
CA PHE A 73 -1.82 19.00 24.90
C PHE A 73 -3.34 18.83 24.72
N TYR A 74 -4.13 19.18 25.75
CA TYR A 74 -5.59 19.06 25.67
C TYR A 74 -6.22 20.14 24.80
N GLU A 75 -5.68 21.37 24.84
CA GLU A 75 -6.07 22.47 23.95
C GLU A 75 -5.91 22.05 22.48
N VAL A 76 -4.71 21.64 22.08
CA VAL A 76 -4.42 21.23 20.69
C VAL A 76 -5.24 20.00 20.28
N LYS A 77 -5.50 19.07 21.20
CA LYS A 77 -6.44 17.97 20.94
C LYS A 77 -7.86 18.43 20.66
N SER A 78 -8.34 19.46 21.38
CA SER A 78 -9.68 20.01 21.17
C SER A 78 -9.81 20.71 19.81
N GLU A 79 -8.70 21.20 19.26
CA GLU A 79 -8.61 21.74 17.90
C GLU A 79 -8.65 20.66 16.80
N GLY A 80 -8.70 19.38 17.17
CA GLY A 80 -8.84 18.25 16.24
C GLY A 80 -7.53 17.49 15.97
N TYR A 81 -6.43 17.84 16.63
CA TYR A 81 -5.19 17.07 16.52
C TYR A 81 -5.31 15.69 17.18
N ILE A 82 -4.72 14.69 16.55
CA ILE A 82 -4.72 13.29 16.99
C ILE A 82 -3.29 12.89 17.37
N ARG A 83 -3.12 11.98 18.32
CA ARG A 83 -1.78 11.44 18.63
C ARG A 83 -1.25 10.70 17.41
N LYS A 84 0.01 10.95 17.05
CA LYS A 84 0.67 10.30 15.91
C LYS A 84 0.55 8.78 15.93
N GLU A 85 0.84 8.14 17.07
CA GLU A 85 0.71 6.68 17.24
C GLU A 85 -0.68 6.15 16.84
N LYS A 86 -1.75 6.89 17.19
CA LYS A 86 -3.13 6.51 16.84
C LYS A 86 -3.42 6.72 15.36
N MET A 87 -2.85 7.76 14.76
CA MET A 87 -3.00 8.02 13.34
C MET A 87 -2.29 6.96 12.51
N GLU A 88 -1.07 6.59 12.88
CA GLU A 88 -0.32 5.49 12.26
C GLU A 88 -1.09 4.17 12.36
N GLU A 89 -1.65 3.86 13.53
CA GLU A 89 -2.49 2.68 13.72
C GLU A 89 -3.73 2.71 12.82
N ALA A 90 -4.41 3.85 12.73
CA ALA A 90 -5.59 4.01 11.88
C ALA A 90 -5.26 3.82 10.39
N ILE A 91 -4.17 4.41 9.90
CA ILE A 91 -3.70 4.26 8.52
C ILE A 91 -3.34 2.80 8.24
N LEU A 92 -2.54 2.18 9.11
CA LEU A 92 -2.14 0.77 8.95
C LEU A 92 -3.35 -0.17 8.92
N ASN A 93 -4.35 0.10 9.74
CA ASN A 93 -5.58 -0.69 9.77
C ASN A 93 -6.43 -0.48 8.51
N ALA A 94 -6.54 0.75 8.01
CA ALA A 94 -7.25 1.05 6.77
C ALA A 94 -6.60 0.31 5.57
N VAL A 95 -5.28 0.39 5.43
CA VAL A 95 -4.53 -0.32 4.38
C VAL A 95 -4.73 -1.83 4.47
N LYS A 96 -4.67 -2.40 5.68
CA LYS A 96 -4.94 -3.84 5.88
C LYS A 96 -6.37 -4.22 5.49
N GLN A 97 -7.36 -3.36 5.74
CA GLN A 97 -8.75 -3.62 5.35
C GLN A 97 -8.93 -3.55 3.83
N GLU A 98 -8.33 -2.58 3.15
CA GLU A 98 -8.33 -2.51 1.68
C GLU A 98 -7.71 -3.76 1.06
N GLN A 99 -6.54 -4.20 1.56
CA GLN A 99 -5.90 -5.43 1.12
C GLN A 99 -6.76 -6.68 1.37
N LYS A 100 -7.50 -6.73 2.48
CA LYS A 100 -8.45 -7.82 2.76
C LYS A 100 -9.63 -7.79 1.78
N VAL A 101 -10.19 -6.62 1.49
CA VAL A 101 -11.28 -6.48 0.50
C VAL A 101 -10.80 -6.86 -0.91
N ASP A 102 -9.57 -6.52 -1.29
CA ASP A 102 -9.01 -6.93 -2.59
C ASP A 102 -8.74 -8.44 -2.65
N ASN A 103 -8.28 -9.03 -1.55
CA ASN A 103 -8.12 -10.48 -1.43
C ASN A 103 -9.47 -11.20 -1.39
N GLU A 104 -10.49 -10.64 -0.76
CA GLU A 104 -11.87 -11.16 -0.77
C GLU A 104 -12.55 -10.96 -2.12
N LYS A 105 -12.28 -9.88 -2.87
CA LYS A 105 -12.72 -9.71 -4.27
C LYS A 105 -12.03 -10.71 -5.19
N LYS A 106 -10.75 -11.03 -4.94
CA LYS A 106 -10.05 -12.14 -5.61
C LYS A 106 -10.64 -13.51 -5.23
N TYR A 107 -11.08 -13.70 -3.99
CA TYR A 107 -11.73 -14.94 -3.52
C TYR A 107 -13.19 -15.10 -3.96
N LYS A 108 -13.98 -14.01 -4.01
CA LYS A 108 -15.38 -14.01 -4.46
C LYS A 108 -15.53 -14.06 -5.99
N LYS A 109 -14.45 -13.91 -6.76
CA LYS A 109 -14.43 -14.22 -8.20
C LYS A 109 -14.35 -15.71 -8.53
N LYS A 110 -14.41 -16.62 -7.54
CA LYS A 110 -14.58 -18.06 -7.78
C LYS A 110 -15.71 -18.65 -6.96
N LYS A 111 -16.87 -18.80 -7.59
CA LYS A 111 -17.67 -20.04 -7.67
C LYS A 111 -19.00 -19.78 -8.41
N THR A 112 -18.93 -19.39 -9.67
CA THR A 112 -19.87 -20.02 -10.62
C THR A 112 -19.28 -21.39 -10.91
N THR A 113 -19.85 -22.40 -10.26
CA THR A 113 -19.53 -23.80 -10.46
C THR A 113 -20.01 -24.20 -11.85
N TYR A 114 -19.28 -23.78 -12.89
CA TYR A 114 -19.35 -24.46 -14.18
C TYR A 114 -18.80 -25.86 -13.95
N LYS A 115 -19.68 -26.85 -14.05
CA LYS A 115 -19.30 -28.25 -14.24
C LYS A 115 -18.42 -28.31 -15.49
N ALA A 116 -17.11 -28.19 -15.33
CA ALA A 116 -16.16 -28.48 -16.40
C ALA A 116 -15.64 -29.90 -16.19
N LYS A 117 -16.35 -30.82 -16.86
CA LYS A 117 -15.76 -32.07 -17.33
C LYS A 117 -14.49 -31.75 -18.12
N THR A 118 -13.59 -32.73 -18.11
CA THR A 118 -12.34 -32.91 -18.87
C THR A 118 -11.08 -32.22 -18.33
N THR A 119 -10.21 -33.06 -17.78
CA THR A 119 -8.77 -32.89 -17.56
C THR A 119 -8.05 -32.65 -18.89
N ASN A 120 -8.26 -31.50 -19.53
CA ASN A 120 -7.40 -31.04 -20.61
C ASN A 120 -6.16 -30.40 -19.99
N LYS A 121 -5.01 -31.06 -20.14
CA LYS A 121 -3.71 -30.56 -19.69
C LYS A 121 -3.45 -29.20 -20.35
N CYS A 122 -3.56 -28.12 -19.58
CA CYS A 122 -3.23 -26.77 -20.04
C CYS A 122 -1.72 -26.62 -20.04
N VAL A 123 -1.08 -26.99 -21.14
CA VAL A 123 0.38 -26.96 -21.30
C VAL A 123 0.75 -26.21 -22.58
N CYS A 124 1.96 -25.67 -22.63
CA CYS A 124 2.53 -25.11 -23.85
C CYS A 124 2.82 -26.23 -24.85
N ASP A 125 2.46 -26.06 -26.12
CA ASP A 125 2.72 -27.06 -27.15
C ASP A 125 4.19 -27.14 -27.57
N LEU A 126 4.98 -26.09 -27.34
CA LEU A 126 6.43 -26.07 -27.63
C LEU A 126 7.26 -26.61 -26.46
N CYS A 127 7.23 -25.95 -25.30
CA CYS A 127 8.08 -26.32 -24.17
C CYS A 127 7.43 -27.30 -23.17
N LYS A 128 6.17 -27.69 -23.39
CA LYS A 128 5.39 -28.58 -22.51
C LYS A 128 5.22 -28.11 -21.06
N GLN A 129 5.61 -26.87 -20.74
CA GLN A 129 5.42 -26.27 -19.43
C GLN A 129 3.93 -26.04 -19.13
N PRO A 130 3.49 -26.20 -17.87
CA PRO A 130 2.11 -25.97 -17.48
C PRO A 130 1.76 -24.48 -17.60
N ILE A 131 0.60 -24.20 -18.21
CA ILE A 131 0.03 -22.86 -18.34
C ILE A 131 -1.21 -22.79 -17.44
N HIS A 132 -1.30 -21.76 -16.61
CA HIS A 132 -2.51 -21.53 -15.82
C HIS A 132 -3.74 -21.42 -16.75
N PHE A 133 -4.83 -22.13 -16.42
CA PHE A 133 -6.02 -22.25 -17.29
C PHE A 133 -6.54 -20.92 -17.86
N SER A 134 -6.66 -19.88 -17.03
CA SER A 134 -7.14 -18.56 -17.49
C SER A 134 -6.21 -17.88 -18.50
N LEU A 135 -4.90 -18.17 -18.42
CA LEU A 135 -3.91 -17.66 -19.37
C LEU A 135 -3.92 -18.52 -20.64
N TYR A 136 -4.05 -19.84 -20.49
CA TYR A 136 -4.22 -20.78 -21.59
C TYR A 136 -5.42 -20.37 -22.46
N GLU A 137 -6.59 -20.13 -21.87
CA GLU A 137 -7.78 -19.69 -22.61
C GLU A 137 -7.56 -18.36 -23.33
N LYS A 138 -6.89 -17.39 -22.70
CA LYS A 138 -6.58 -16.10 -23.33
C LYS A 138 -5.67 -16.25 -24.54
N ILE A 139 -4.57 -17.00 -24.40
CA ILE A 139 -3.64 -17.27 -25.50
C ILE A 139 -4.37 -18.00 -26.63
N ASN A 140 -5.12 -19.03 -26.27
CA ASN A 140 -5.86 -19.88 -27.19
C ASN A 140 -6.97 -19.12 -27.94
N SER A 141 -7.63 -18.15 -27.28
CA SER A 141 -8.60 -17.27 -27.91
C SER A 141 -7.94 -16.21 -28.78
N TRP A 142 -6.84 -15.61 -28.32
CA TRP A 142 -6.12 -14.59 -29.07
C TRP A 142 -5.50 -15.18 -30.34
N GLY A 143 -4.79 -16.31 -30.22
CA GLY A 143 -4.15 -17.00 -31.34
C GLY A 143 -5.14 -17.41 -32.44
N ARG A 144 -6.38 -17.77 -32.10
CA ARG A 144 -7.43 -18.07 -33.10
C ARG A 144 -8.17 -16.86 -33.65
N ALA A 145 -8.24 -15.78 -32.89
CA ALA A 145 -8.92 -14.56 -33.29
C ALA A 145 -7.91 -13.57 -33.90
N GLU A 146 -7.43 -12.61 -33.12
CA GLU A 146 -6.55 -11.54 -33.59
C GLU A 146 -5.21 -12.03 -34.13
N GLY A 147 -4.65 -13.10 -33.56
CA GLY A 147 -3.39 -13.70 -34.00
C GLY A 147 -3.53 -14.56 -35.26
N ASN A 148 -4.74 -15.03 -35.57
CA ASN A 148 -5.08 -15.80 -36.78
C ASN A 148 -4.14 -16.98 -37.09
N TRP A 149 -3.62 -17.67 -36.08
CA TRP A 149 -2.68 -18.79 -36.20
C TRP A 149 -3.27 -20.02 -36.92
N ASP A 150 -4.60 -20.13 -36.92
CA ASP A 150 -5.36 -21.22 -37.52
C ASP A 150 -5.79 -20.94 -38.98
N TYR A 151 -5.32 -19.84 -39.58
CA TYR A 151 -5.69 -19.45 -40.95
C TYR A 151 -5.34 -20.52 -41.99
N GLU A 152 -4.15 -21.11 -41.86
CA GLU A 152 -3.66 -22.17 -42.74
C GLU A 152 -3.50 -23.47 -41.95
N LEU A 153 -4.02 -24.56 -42.52
CA LEU A 153 -3.88 -25.91 -41.95
C LEU A 153 -2.42 -26.36 -41.81
N ASN A 154 -1.54 -25.82 -42.65
CA ASN A 154 -0.11 -26.15 -42.66
C ASN A 154 0.73 -25.23 -41.77
N SER A 155 0.11 -24.23 -41.12
CA SER A 155 0.79 -23.36 -40.18
C SER A 155 1.41 -24.17 -39.05
N PRO A 156 2.65 -23.88 -38.64
CA PRO A 156 3.30 -24.63 -37.58
C PRO A 156 2.65 -24.36 -36.20
N LEU A 157 1.71 -23.40 -36.13
CA LEU A 157 0.92 -23.06 -34.94
C LEU A 157 -0.56 -23.47 -35.04
N TYR A 158 -0.96 -24.14 -36.11
CA TYR A 158 -2.34 -24.60 -36.30
C TYR A 158 -2.81 -25.45 -35.10
N LYS A 159 -3.86 -24.98 -34.43
CA LYS A 159 -4.49 -25.53 -33.23
C LYS A 159 -3.56 -25.69 -32.01
N LYS A 160 -2.40 -25.02 -31.99
CA LYS A 160 -1.45 -25.07 -30.88
C LYS A 160 -1.59 -23.87 -29.94
N VAL A 161 -1.26 -24.08 -28.67
CA VAL A 161 -1.18 -23.04 -27.63
C VAL A 161 0.25 -22.91 -27.17
N VAL A 162 0.85 -21.75 -27.40
CA VAL A 162 2.25 -21.47 -27.06
C VAL A 162 2.30 -20.51 -25.86
N CYS A 163 3.07 -20.80 -24.81
CA CYS A 163 3.21 -19.89 -23.68
C CYS A 163 3.87 -18.57 -24.09
N LEU A 164 3.68 -17.51 -23.29
CA LEU A 164 4.24 -16.20 -23.58
C LEU A 164 5.76 -16.22 -23.75
N ASP A 165 6.47 -16.99 -22.92
CA ASP A 165 7.94 -17.10 -23.01
C ASP A 165 8.37 -17.65 -24.38
N CYS A 166 7.77 -18.75 -24.83
CA CYS A 166 8.05 -19.30 -26.15
C CYS A 166 7.60 -18.37 -27.29
N GLN A 167 6.54 -17.59 -27.11
CA GLN A 167 6.15 -16.57 -28.09
C GLN A 167 7.21 -15.46 -28.19
N ILE A 168 7.80 -15.05 -27.07
CA ILE A 168 8.89 -14.05 -27.04
C ILE A 168 10.14 -14.62 -27.71
N ASP A 169 10.60 -15.78 -27.26
CA ASP A 169 11.84 -16.39 -27.71
C ASP A 169 11.83 -16.69 -29.21
N LYS A 170 10.66 -17.06 -29.74
CA LYS A 170 10.47 -17.39 -31.15
C LYS A 170 9.90 -16.23 -31.99
N GLY A 171 9.69 -15.06 -31.40
CA GLY A 171 9.19 -13.88 -32.13
C GLY A 171 7.76 -14.04 -32.68
N ILE A 172 6.92 -14.83 -32.01
CA ILE A 172 5.52 -15.15 -32.39
C ILE A 172 4.60 -14.00 -31.95
N PHE A 173 4.85 -12.79 -32.46
CA PHE A 173 4.06 -11.58 -32.18
C PHE A 173 3.47 -10.93 -33.43
N GLN A 174 3.60 -11.58 -34.58
CA GLN A 174 3.14 -11.03 -35.85
C GLN A 174 1.66 -11.36 -36.06
N LYS A 175 0.91 -10.38 -36.59
CA LYS A 175 -0.53 -10.52 -36.93
C LYS A 175 -0.80 -11.58 -38.01
N ARG A 176 0.25 -12.04 -38.71
CA ARG A 176 0.21 -13.10 -39.72
C ARG A 176 1.49 -13.91 -39.57
N ILE A 177 1.33 -15.23 -39.50
CA ILE A 177 2.42 -16.19 -39.45
C ILE A 177 2.28 -16.95 -40.75
N ASP A 178 3.03 -16.50 -41.73
CA ASP A 178 2.97 -16.94 -43.11
C ASP A 178 3.66 -18.31 -43.24
N ASN A 179 3.40 -19.03 -44.33
CA ASN A 179 4.04 -20.34 -44.62
C ASN A 179 5.59 -20.34 -44.60
N SER A 180 6.23 -19.16 -44.62
CA SER A 180 7.68 -19.01 -44.52
C SER A 180 8.21 -18.96 -43.08
N PHE A 181 7.34 -19.02 -42.07
CA PHE A 181 7.76 -18.99 -40.67
C PHE A 181 8.22 -20.37 -40.20
N GLU A 182 9.52 -20.52 -39.96
CA GLU A 182 10.11 -21.71 -39.37
C GLU A 182 10.18 -21.59 -37.85
N LEU A 183 9.72 -22.64 -37.16
CA LEU A 183 9.59 -22.70 -35.70
C LEU A 183 10.84 -23.28 -35.02
#